data_AF-W4L6A0-F1
#
_entry.id   AF-W4L6A0-F1
#
_cell.length_a   1.000
_cell.length_b   1.000
_cell.length_c   1.000
_cell.angle_alpha   90.00
_cell.angle_beta   90.00
_cell.angle_gamma   90.00
#
_symmetry.space_group_name_H-M   'P 1'
#
loop_
_entity.id
_entity.type
_entity.pdbx_description
1 polymer ?
#
loop_
_entity_poly.entity_id
_entity_poly.type
_entity_poly.pdbx_seq_one_letter_code
_entity_poly.pdbx_strand_id
1 'polypeptide(L)'
;MVNPFQAFRAYAAPQREIPLDRILAQRDHTLQQLLQSYQAFVEEESQQLVWVVEQGALSRAYTTAVDMLKGIDFAVEDVEDMCMELDGTAAPLASLGAPSGLFIAAMCNQSEERDITLNLRSMSRRWPFLGYRLPRGRRLFLEGDVGDFVGALLEGGEVTVAGNAGNYAGIGMKDGHLQIGYSSGKHTGEGMRGGILEIKGRITELGKVKDGIIYEGDQQVFPPRPEITSAKASSSKRKTT
;
A
#
# COMPACT_ATOMS: atom_id res chain seq x y z
N MET A 1 47.38 -24.38 48.37
CA MET A 1 46.60 -24.91 47.22
C MET A 1 46.82 -23.98 46.04
N VAL A 2 47.38 -24.50 44.94
CA VAL A 2 47.47 -23.74 43.68
C VAL A 2 46.06 -23.66 43.10
N ASN A 3 45.63 -22.47 42.69
CA ASN A 3 44.30 -22.27 42.11
C ASN A 3 44.19 -23.08 40.80
N PRO A 4 43.34 -24.12 40.74
CA PRO A 4 43.25 -25.02 39.58
C PRO A 4 42.71 -24.32 38.32
N PHE A 5 42.20 -23.09 38.44
CA PHE A 5 41.70 -22.31 37.31
C PHE A 5 42.76 -21.41 36.65
N GLN A 6 44.00 -21.36 37.16
CA GLN A 6 45.09 -20.60 36.52
C GLN A 6 45.38 -21.07 35.09
N ALA A 7 45.16 -22.35 34.77
CA ALA A 7 45.37 -22.92 33.44
C ALA A 7 44.39 -22.39 32.37
N PHE A 8 43.25 -21.79 32.76
CA PHE A 8 42.25 -21.28 31.81
C PHE A 8 42.43 -19.79 31.47
N ARG A 9 43.35 -19.07 32.13
CA ARG A 9 43.63 -17.66 31.80
C ARG A 9 44.22 -17.46 30.40
N ALA A 10 44.84 -18.50 29.84
CA ALA A 10 45.37 -18.50 28.48
C ALA A 10 44.34 -18.96 27.43
N TYR A 11 43.13 -19.35 27.86
CA TYR A 11 42.09 -19.83 26.95
C TYR A 11 41.34 -18.64 26.34
N ALA A 12 41.83 -18.13 25.21
CA ALA A 12 41.04 -17.28 24.34
C ALA A 12 40.08 -18.19 23.55
N ALA A 13 38.78 -18.09 23.82
CA ALA A 13 37.79 -18.78 22.99
C ALA A 13 37.96 -18.28 21.54
N PRO A 14 38.07 -19.17 20.53
CA PRO A 14 38.12 -18.72 19.16
C PRO A 14 36.83 -17.96 18.85
N GLN A 15 36.95 -16.72 18.38
CA GLN A 15 35.83 -15.95 17.83
C GLN A 15 35.31 -16.69 16.59
N ARG A 16 34.37 -17.61 16.80
CA ARG A 16 33.61 -18.22 15.71
C ARG A 16 32.43 -17.29 15.45
N GLU A 17 32.52 -16.56 14.36
CA GLU A 17 31.42 -15.76 13.82
C GLU A 17 30.18 -16.65 13.68
N ILE A 18 29.10 -16.28 14.37
CA ILE A 18 27.90 -17.11 14.44
C ILE A 18 27.12 -16.89 13.14
N PRO A 19 26.48 -17.93 12.57
CA PRO A 19 25.63 -17.76 11.39
C PRO A 19 24.60 -16.62 11.51
N LEU A 20 24.11 -16.34 12.74
CA LEU A 20 23.23 -15.22 13.03
C LEU A 20 23.89 -13.86 12.77
N ASP A 21 25.15 -13.67 13.16
CA ASP A 21 25.86 -12.40 12.96
C ASP A 21 25.98 -12.07 11.47
N ARG A 22 26.21 -13.09 10.64
CA ARG A 22 26.24 -12.94 9.17
C ARG A 22 24.88 -12.61 8.59
N ILE A 23 23.82 -13.27 9.07
CA ILE A 23 22.44 -13.00 8.63
C ILE A 23 22.07 -11.56 8.99
N LEU A 24 22.33 -11.12 10.22
CA LEU A 24 22.06 -9.76 10.65
C LEU A 24 22.87 -8.74 9.84
N ALA A 25 24.16 -8.97 9.63
CA ALA A 25 24.99 -8.09 8.81
C ALA A 25 24.51 -8.01 7.35
N GLN A 26 24.02 -9.11 6.78
CA GLN A 26 23.45 -9.12 5.44
C GLN A 26 22.13 -8.33 5.39
N ARG A 27 21.23 -8.53 6.36
CA ARG A 27 19.99 -7.75 6.46
C ARG A 27 20.26 -6.26 6.62
N ASP A 28 21.18 -5.89 7.50
CA ASP A 28 21.60 -4.50 7.68
C ASP A 28 22.16 -3.93 6.37
N HIS A 29 22.98 -4.69 5.63
CA HIS A 29 23.51 -4.27 4.35
C HIS A 29 22.41 -4.01 3.32
N THR A 30 21.46 -4.93 3.17
CA THR A 30 20.32 -4.78 2.26
C THR A 30 19.48 -3.56 2.64
N LEU A 31 19.17 -3.37 3.93
CA LEU A 31 18.41 -2.21 4.40
C LEU A 31 19.12 -0.89 4.08
N GLN A 32 20.44 -0.81 4.30
CA GLN A 32 21.21 0.40 3.96
C GLN A 32 21.20 0.69 2.46
N GLN A 33 21.29 -0.33 1.60
CA GLN A 33 21.16 -0.16 0.15
C GLN A 33 19.78 0.38 -0.23
N LEU A 34 18.71 -0.17 0.35
CA LEU A 34 17.34 0.28 0.11
C LEU A 34 17.11 1.73 0.57
N LEU A 35 17.63 2.11 1.74
CA LEU A 35 17.57 3.48 2.25
C LEU A 35 18.32 4.45 1.35
N GLN A 36 19.50 4.06 0.84
CA GLN A 36 20.26 4.87 -0.10
C GLN A 36 19.50 5.04 -1.43
N SER A 37 18.92 3.97 -1.97
CA SER A 37 18.06 4.04 -3.16
C SER A 37 16.85 4.93 -2.95
N TYR A 38 16.21 4.87 -1.78
CA TYR A 38 15.09 5.74 -1.44
C TYR A 38 15.52 7.21 -1.36
N GLN A 39 16.67 7.51 -0.77
CA GLN A 39 17.21 8.88 -0.72
C GLN A 39 17.48 9.42 -2.13
N ALA A 40 18.09 8.62 -3.01
CA ALA A 40 18.32 8.98 -4.41
C ALA A 40 17.00 9.21 -5.17
N PHE A 41 15.99 8.35 -4.93
CA PHE A 41 14.65 8.52 -5.47
C PHE A 41 14.01 9.84 -5.03
N VAL A 42 14.07 10.16 -3.73
CA VAL A 42 13.53 11.41 -3.20
C VAL A 42 14.27 12.62 -3.78
N GLU A 43 15.60 12.54 -3.93
CA GLU A 43 16.39 13.60 -4.54
C GLU A 43 15.99 13.83 -6.00
N GLU A 44 15.87 12.78 -6.81
CA GLU A 44 15.44 12.88 -8.20
C GLU A 44 14.02 13.47 -8.32
N GLU A 45 13.06 12.97 -7.53
CA GLU A 45 11.70 13.49 -7.52
C GLU A 45 11.63 14.94 -7.00
N SER A 46 12.54 15.31 -6.08
CA SER A 46 12.66 16.68 -5.61
C SER A 46 13.21 17.61 -6.68
N GLN A 47 14.19 17.18 -7.49
CA GLN A 47 14.81 17.98 -8.55
C GLN A 47 13.91 18.17 -9.77
N GLN A 48 12.98 17.23 -9.99
CA GLN A 48 11.91 17.37 -10.98
C GLN A 48 10.81 18.36 -10.53
N LEU A 49 11.14 19.28 -9.59
CA LEU A 49 10.35 20.38 -9.03
C LEU A 49 9.28 20.86 -10.01
N VAL A 50 8.07 20.29 -9.88
CA VAL A 50 6.75 20.84 -10.23
C VAL A 50 5.72 19.71 -10.11
N TRP A 51 5.09 19.58 -8.94
CA TRP A 51 3.79 18.91 -8.77
C TRP A 51 2.64 19.69 -9.46
N VAL A 52 2.96 20.53 -10.45
CA VAL A 52 1.99 21.32 -11.22
C VAL A 52 1.59 20.49 -12.44
N VAL A 53 0.47 19.79 -12.29
CA VAL A 53 -0.54 19.65 -13.35
C VAL A 53 -0.10 18.83 -14.60
N GLU A 54 0.88 17.92 -14.50
CA GLU A 54 1.11 16.95 -15.59
C GLU A 54 0.35 15.64 -15.34
N GLN A 55 -0.49 15.24 -16.30
CA GLN A 55 -1.01 13.88 -16.34
C GLN A 55 0.15 12.90 -16.50
N GLY A 56 0.41 12.07 -15.49
CA GLY A 56 1.42 11.01 -15.55
C GLY A 56 2.57 11.14 -14.55
N ALA A 57 2.66 12.20 -13.76
CA ALA A 57 3.72 12.38 -12.75
C ALA A 57 3.84 11.17 -11.80
N LEU A 58 2.72 10.68 -11.25
CA LEU A 58 2.72 9.48 -10.39
C LEU A 58 3.23 8.22 -11.11
N SER A 59 2.93 8.06 -12.40
CA SER A 59 3.42 6.92 -13.16
C SER A 59 4.92 7.03 -13.46
N ARG A 60 5.45 8.24 -13.65
CA ARG A 60 6.88 8.48 -13.79
C ARG A 60 7.60 8.18 -12.48
N ALA A 61 7.16 8.80 -11.39
CA ALA A 61 7.70 8.57 -10.04
C ALA A 61 7.74 7.09 -9.67
N TYR A 62 6.65 6.35 -9.94
CA TYR A 62 6.63 4.91 -9.71
C TYR A 62 7.64 4.14 -10.58
N THR A 63 7.81 4.54 -11.84
CA THR A 63 8.82 3.94 -12.72
C THR A 63 10.23 4.20 -12.18
N THR A 64 10.51 5.43 -11.76
CA THR A 64 11.78 5.81 -11.12
C THR A 64 12.02 4.96 -9.86
N ALA A 65 11.03 4.79 -8.99
CA ALA A 65 11.14 3.94 -7.80
C ALA A 65 11.47 2.49 -8.16
N VAL A 66 10.82 1.93 -9.18
CA VAL A 66 11.12 0.58 -9.69
C VAL A 66 12.56 0.51 -10.23
N ASP A 67 13.01 1.52 -10.96
CA ASP A 67 14.36 1.57 -11.50
C ASP A 67 15.43 1.63 -10.38
N MET A 68 15.16 2.36 -9.30
CA MET A 68 16.03 2.47 -8.12
C MET A 68 16.15 1.17 -7.30
N LEU A 69 15.23 0.23 -7.49
CA LEU A 69 15.25 -1.09 -6.84
C LEU A 69 15.99 -2.15 -7.67
N LYS A 70 16.34 -1.86 -8.93
CA LYS A 70 17.01 -2.84 -9.80
C LYS A 70 18.36 -3.26 -9.24
N GLY A 71 18.56 -4.57 -9.15
CA GLY A 71 19.84 -5.16 -8.69
C GLY A 71 19.98 -5.24 -7.18
N ILE A 72 18.94 -4.87 -6.42
CA ILE A 72 18.87 -5.11 -4.97
C ILE A 72 18.02 -6.35 -4.75
N ASP A 73 18.58 -7.33 -4.05
CA ASP A 73 17.87 -8.53 -3.60
C ASP A 73 17.34 -8.27 -2.18
N PHE A 74 16.02 -8.37 -2.00
CA PHE A 74 15.36 -8.07 -0.74
C PHE A 74 14.10 -8.94 -0.55
N ALA A 75 13.82 -9.26 0.70
CA ALA A 75 12.65 -10.04 1.14
C ALA A 75 11.53 -9.12 1.67
N VAL A 76 10.37 -9.71 2.00
CA VAL A 76 9.24 -8.96 2.55
C VAL A 76 9.59 -8.31 3.89
N GLU A 77 10.41 -8.98 4.72
CA GLU A 77 10.85 -8.42 6.00
C GLU A 77 11.66 -7.14 5.81
N ASP A 78 12.39 -7.00 4.70
CA ASP A 78 13.15 -5.77 4.39
C ASP A 78 12.20 -4.62 4.00
N VAL A 79 11.02 -4.94 3.45
CA VAL A 79 9.95 -3.95 3.19
C VAL A 79 9.39 -3.42 4.51
N GLU A 80 9.18 -4.30 5.49
CA GLU A 80 8.71 -3.92 6.83
C GLU A 80 9.77 -3.09 7.58
N ASP A 81 11.04 -3.48 7.51
CA ASP A 81 12.16 -2.73 8.09
C ASP A 81 12.28 -1.33 7.47
N MET A 82 12.13 -1.22 6.13
CA MET A 82 12.05 0.07 5.45
C MET A 82 10.88 0.92 5.95
N CYS A 83 9.70 0.32 6.15
CA CYS A 83 8.58 1.04 6.74
C CYS A 83 8.91 1.53 8.16
N MET A 84 9.53 0.70 8.98
CA MET A 84 9.90 1.05 10.37
C MET A 84 10.90 2.21 10.41
N GLU A 85 11.97 2.14 9.62
CA GLU A 85 13.00 3.17 9.56
C GLU A 85 12.41 4.51 9.09
N LEU A 86 11.62 4.49 8.01
CA LEU A 86 11.01 5.69 7.46
C LEU A 86 9.91 6.28 8.36
N ASP A 87 9.24 5.46 9.19
CA ASP A 87 8.28 5.94 10.18
C ASP A 87 8.96 6.80 11.25
N GLY A 88 10.17 6.41 11.69
CA GLY A 88 10.97 7.13 12.67
C GLY A 88 11.63 8.41 12.15
N THR A 89 11.80 8.55 10.84
CA THR A 89 12.44 9.73 10.25
C THR A 89 11.49 10.93 10.11
N ALA A 90 11.80 12.02 10.83
CA ALA A 90 11.17 13.32 10.63
C ALA A 90 11.78 14.02 9.40
N ALA A 91 11.62 13.47 8.20
CA ALA A 91 12.16 14.10 6.99
C ALA A 91 11.44 15.44 6.70
N PRO A 92 12.15 16.56 6.46
CA PRO A 92 11.53 17.87 6.16
C PRO A 92 10.70 17.90 4.87
N LEU A 93 10.91 16.94 3.96
CA LEU A 93 10.16 16.74 2.73
C LEU A 93 8.92 15.85 2.92
N ALA A 94 8.63 15.40 4.14
CA ALA A 94 7.47 14.58 4.50
C ALA A 94 6.11 15.27 4.30
N SER A 95 6.08 16.53 3.83
CA SER A 95 4.85 17.29 3.63
C SER A 95 3.90 16.71 2.56
N LEU A 96 4.30 15.64 1.85
CA LEU A 96 3.41 14.96 0.90
C LEU A 96 3.26 13.45 1.09
N GLY A 97 4.10 12.76 1.89
CA GLY A 97 4.04 11.30 2.12
C GLY A 97 4.08 10.38 0.87
N ALA A 98 3.98 10.96 -0.33
CA ALA A 98 3.77 10.28 -1.59
C ALA A 98 5.00 9.48 -2.05
N PRO A 99 6.25 9.99 -1.93
CA PRO A 99 7.42 9.23 -2.31
C PRO A 99 7.57 7.94 -1.50
N SER A 100 7.44 8.00 -0.17
CA SER A 100 7.58 6.82 0.69
C SER A 100 6.53 5.76 0.36
N GLY A 101 5.27 6.16 0.20
CA GLY A 101 4.18 5.24 -0.15
C GLY A 101 4.39 4.55 -1.50
N LEU A 102 4.76 5.32 -2.53
CA LEU A 102 5.04 4.78 -3.87
C LEU A 102 6.26 3.88 -3.88
N PHE A 103 7.31 4.21 -3.13
CA PHE A 103 8.51 3.39 -3.05
C PHE A 103 8.22 2.04 -2.37
N ILE A 104 7.49 2.04 -1.24
CA ILE A 104 7.05 0.80 -0.59
C ILE A 104 6.14 -0.02 -1.51
N ALA A 105 5.23 0.61 -2.25
CA ALA A 105 4.41 -0.09 -3.24
C ALA A 105 5.26 -0.69 -4.38
N ALA A 106 6.30 0.00 -4.82
CA ALA A 106 7.27 -0.54 -5.79
C ALA A 106 8.00 -1.75 -5.21
N MET A 107 8.49 -1.67 -3.97
CA MET A 107 9.12 -2.80 -3.28
C MET A 107 8.20 -4.02 -3.21
N CYS A 108 6.94 -3.84 -2.82
CA CYS A 108 5.95 -4.94 -2.79
C CYS A 108 5.77 -5.60 -4.17
N ASN A 109 5.70 -4.80 -5.23
CA ASN A 109 5.50 -5.33 -6.58
C ASN A 109 6.75 -6.01 -7.15
N GLN A 110 7.95 -5.62 -6.69
CA GLN A 110 9.24 -6.16 -7.11
C GLN A 110 9.75 -7.32 -6.24
N SER A 111 9.16 -7.54 -5.06
CA SER A 111 9.45 -8.72 -4.24
C SER A 111 9.21 -10.01 -5.03
N GLU A 112 9.93 -11.08 -4.71
CA GLU A 112 9.67 -12.40 -5.29
C GLU A 112 8.38 -13.02 -4.76
N GLU A 113 7.99 -12.65 -3.54
CA GLU A 113 6.80 -13.15 -2.87
C GLU A 113 5.54 -12.56 -3.49
N ARG A 114 4.54 -13.41 -3.71
CA ARG A 114 3.25 -12.99 -4.28
C ARG A 114 2.23 -12.61 -3.23
N ASP A 115 2.39 -13.13 -2.01
CA ASP A 115 1.46 -12.96 -0.91
C ASP A 115 2.17 -12.25 0.23
N ILE A 116 2.04 -10.93 0.25
CA ILE A 116 2.81 -10.05 1.13
C ILE A 116 1.92 -9.61 2.28
N THR A 117 2.44 -9.68 3.51
CA THR A 117 1.79 -9.11 4.69
C THR A 117 2.69 -8.02 5.26
N LEU A 118 2.14 -6.84 5.52
CA LEU A 118 2.84 -5.74 6.19
C LEU A 118 2.13 -5.38 7.48
N ASN A 119 2.86 -5.42 8.60
CA ASN A 119 2.35 -5.00 9.90
C ASN A 119 2.51 -3.49 10.11
N LEU A 120 1.40 -2.76 10.04
CA LEU A 120 1.36 -1.30 10.17
C LEU A 120 0.80 -0.83 11.53
N ARG A 121 0.45 -1.76 12.44
CA ARG A 121 -0.26 -1.43 13.69
C ARG A 121 0.54 -0.53 14.63
N SER A 122 1.86 -0.71 14.63
CA SER A 122 2.80 0.05 15.47
C SER A 122 3.35 1.31 14.79
N MET A 123 2.92 1.61 13.56
CA MET A 123 3.42 2.75 12.80
C MET A 123 2.66 4.03 13.16
N SER A 124 3.41 5.12 13.35
CA SER A 124 2.89 6.43 13.71
C SER A 124 2.24 7.14 12.52
N ARG A 125 2.76 6.92 11.30
CA ARG A 125 2.21 7.49 10.07
C ARG A 125 1.20 6.57 9.39
N ARG A 126 0.38 7.17 8.52
CA ARG A 126 -0.54 6.45 7.62
C ARG A 126 0.07 6.41 6.23
N TRP A 127 0.38 5.22 5.75
CA TRP A 127 1.12 5.01 4.50
C TRP A 127 0.23 5.17 3.27
N PRO A 128 0.46 6.18 2.42
CA PRO A 128 -0.33 6.35 1.21
C PRO A 128 0.13 5.40 0.10
N PHE A 129 -0.66 5.28 -0.97
CA PHE A 129 -0.32 4.55 -2.21
C PHE A 129 -0.01 3.04 -2.07
N LEU A 130 -0.18 2.42 -0.92
CA LEU A 130 0.02 0.98 -0.79
C LEU A 130 -0.92 0.21 -1.73
N GLY A 131 -0.38 -0.79 -2.43
CA GLY A 131 -1.10 -1.51 -3.49
C GLY A 131 -1.19 -0.77 -4.83
N TYR A 132 -0.45 0.33 -5.01
CA TYR A 132 -0.39 1.04 -6.29
C TYR A 132 0.00 0.11 -7.44
N ARG A 133 -0.87 0.02 -8.45
CA ARG A 133 -0.71 -0.83 -9.64
C ARG A 133 -0.39 -2.30 -9.35
N LEU A 134 -0.82 -2.84 -8.19
CA LEU A 134 -0.57 -4.24 -7.86
C LEU A 134 -1.18 -5.14 -8.97
N PRO A 135 -0.36 -5.96 -9.66
CA PRO A 135 -0.82 -6.73 -10.79
C PRO A 135 -1.52 -8.01 -10.35
N ARG A 136 -2.23 -8.63 -11.30
CA ARG A 136 -2.90 -9.92 -11.09
C ARG A 136 -1.95 -11.00 -10.58
N GLY A 137 -2.46 -11.83 -9.66
CA GLY A 137 -1.72 -12.96 -9.09
C GLY A 137 -0.84 -12.57 -7.90
N ARG A 138 -0.96 -11.34 -7.39
CA ARG A 138 -0.34 -10.90 -6.14
C ARG A 138 -1.41 -10.47 -5.14
N ARG A 139 -1.17 -10.75 -3.86
CA ARG A 139 -2.01 -10.38 -2.73
C ARG A 139 -1.20 -9.57 -1.73
N LEU A 140 -1.77 -8.47 -1.24
CA LEU A 140 -1.17 -7.60 -0.24
C LEU A 140 -2.12 -7.45 0.94
N PHE A 141 -1.69 -7.90 2.11
CA PHE A 141 -2.42 -7.76 3.37
C PHE A 141 -1.76 -6.69 4.24
N LEU A 142 -2.52 -5.68 4.63
CA LEU A 142 -2.06 -4.52 5.39
C LEU A 142 -2.69 -4.55 6.77
N GLU A 143 -1.91 -4.91 7.79
CA GLU A 143 -2.40 -4.99 9.16
C GLU A 143 -2.38 -3.62 9.83
N GLY A 144 -3.50 -2.91 9.78
CA GLY A 144 -3.65 -1.61 10.41
C GLY A 144 -4.34 -0.62 9.50
N ASP A 145 -4.31 0.64 9.91
CA ASP A 145 -4.85 1.73 9.12
C ASP A 145 -3.83 2.19 8.07
N VAL A 146 -4.33 2.58 6.89
CA VAL A 146 -3.52 3.07 5.77
C VAL A 146 -3.87 4.52 5.43
N GLY A 147 -3.00 5.16 4.66
CA GLY A 147 -3.18 6.54 4.21
C GLY A 147 -4.08 6.66 2.97
N ASP A 148 -3.94 7.80 2.31
CA ASP A 148 -4.67 8.11 1.08
C ASP A 148 -4.18 7.26 -0.10
N PHE A 149 -5.02 7.11 -1.12
CA PHE A 149 -4.67 6.45 -2.39
C PHE A 149 -4.32 4.95 -2.31
N VAL A 150 -4.74 4.25 -1.25
CA VAL A 150 -4.60 2.78 -1.19
C VAL A 150 -5.29 2.12 -2.40
N GLY A 151 -4.61 1.16 -3.02
CA GLY A 151 -5.08 0.47 -4.23
C GLY A 151 -5.28 1.37 -5.45
N ALA A 152 -4.62 2.52 -5.50
CA ALA A 152 -4.64 3.39 -6.67
C ALA A 152 -4.15 2.66 -7.92
N LEU A 153 -4.92 2.80 -9.01
CA LEU A 153 -4.63 2.17 -10.31
C LEU A 153 -4.45 0.64 -10.25
N LEU A 154 -5.08 -0.06 -9.31
CA LEU A 154 -5.00 -1.53 -9.17
C LEU A 154 -5.21 -2.24 -10.52
N GLU A 155 -4.33 -3.18 -10.87
CA GLU A 155 -4.25 -3.81 -12.20
C GLU A 155 -4.63 -5.31 -12.17
N GLY A 156 -5.39 -5.74 -11.17
CA GLY A 156 -5.88 -7.11 -11.04
C GLY A 156 -5.42 -7.85 -9.78
N GLY A 157 -4.54 -7.26 -8.95
CA GLY A 157 -4.14 -7.83 -7.67
C GLY A 157 -5.24 -7.76 -6.61
N GLU A 158 -4.96 -8.34 -5.45
CA GLU A 158 -5.85 -8.31 -4.28
C GLU A 158 -5.18 -7.53 -3.15
N VAL A 159 -5.87 -6.52 -2.62
CA VAL A 159 -5.38 -5.71 -1.49
C VAL A 159 -6.41 -5.80 -0.37
N THR A 160 -5.99 -6.20 0.82
CA THR A 160 -6.85 -6.23 2.00
C THR A 160 -6.25 -5.39 3.10
N VAL A 161 -7.01 -4.39 3.57
CA VAL A 161 -6.66 -3.51 4.68
C VAL A 161 -7.45 -3.94 5.91
N ALA A 162 -6.76 -4.31 6.99
CA ALA A 162 -7.42 -4.71 8.23
C ALA A 162 -8.03 -3.52 8.99
N GLY A 163 -7.54 -2.29 8.76
CA GLY A 163 -7.97 -1.05 9.39
C GLY A 163 -8.84 -0.14 8.51
N ASN A 164 -8.74 1.15 8.76
CA ASN A 164 -9.34 2.23 7.96
C ASN A 164 -8.42 2.61 6.78
N ALA A 165 -9.02 3.18 5.75
CA ALA A 165 -8.31 3.78 4.63
C ALA A 165 -8.58 5.29 4.54
N GLY A 166 -7.59 6.02 4.02
CA GLY A 166 -7.72 7.46 3.76
C GLY A 166 -8.62 7.80 2.58
N ASN A 167 -8.42 9.00 2.02
CA ASN A 167 -9.12 9.48 0.84
C ASN A 167 -8.66 8.75 -0.42
N TYR A 168 -9.48 8.80 -1.47
CA TYR A 168 -9.15 8.27 -2.80
C TYR A 168 -8.80 6.78 -2.81
N ALA A 169 -9.32 6.00 -1.86
CA ALA A 169 -9.18 4.55 -1.89
C ALA A 169 -9.73 3.99 -3.21
N GLY A 170 -8.93 3.18 -3.91
CA GLY A 170 -9.28 2.60 -5.21
C GLY A 170 -9.33 3.60 -6.38
N ILE A 171 -8.70 4.78 -6.28
CA ILE A 171 -8.71 5.76 -7.38
C ILE A 171 -8.18 5.16 -8.68
N GLY A 172 -8.95 5.27 -9.76
CA GLY A 172 -8.59 4.78 -11.08
C GLY A 172 -8.32 3.27 -11.15
N MET A 173 -8.77 2.49 -10.16
CA MET A 173 -8.71 1.04 -10.14
C MET A 173 -9.26 0.46 -11.45
N LYS A 174 -8.48 -0.42 -12.10
CA LYS A 174 -8.78 -0.96 -13.43
C LYS A 174 -9.39 -2.36 -13.33
N ASP A 175 -8.85 -3.17 -12.44
CA ASP A 175 -9.30 -4.54 -12.15
C ASP A 175 -8.79 -4.97 -10.76
N GLY A 176 -9.23 -6.12 -10.26
CA GLY A 176 -8.79 -6.71 -9.00
C GLY A 176 -9.80 -6.55 -7.86
N HIS A 177 -9.33 -6.75 -6.63
CA HIS A 177 -10.15 -6.67 -5.43
C HIS A 177 -9.45 -5.84 -4.35
N LEU A 178 -10.11 -4.78 -3.89
CA LEU A 178 -9.66 -3.99 -2.74
C LEU A 178 -10.71 -4.12 -1.62
N GLN A 179 -10.30 -4.69 -0.49
CA GLN A 179 -11.14 -4.83 0.70
C GLN A 179 -10.58 -3.95 1.84
N ILE A 180 -11.45 -3.18 2.49
CA ILE A 180 -11.13 -2.35 3.66
C ILE A 180 -12.02 -2.77 4.83
N GLY A 181 -11.39 -3.19 5.92
CA GLY A 181 -12.05 -3.78 7.10
C GLY A 181 -12.89 -2.80 7.91
N TYR A 182 -12.58 -1.50 7.84
CA TYR A 182 -13.34 -0.44 8.49
C TYR A 182 -13.77 0.63 7.47
N SER A 183 -13.60 1.91 7.78
CA SER A 183 -14.13 3.02 6.99
C SER A 183 -13.12 3.52 5.95
N SER A 184 -13.63 4.18 4.91
CA SER A 184 -12.82 4.89 3.91
C SER A 184 -13.14 6.38 3.88
N GLY A 185 -12.17 7.17 3.43
CA GLY A 185 -12.28 8.62 3.29
C GLY A 185 -13.12 9.07 2.10
N LYS A 186 -12.86 10.31 1.67
CA LYS A 186 -13.58 10.94 0.56
C LYS A 186 -13.10 10.44 -0.80
N HIS A 187 -13.93 10.60 -1.82
CA HIS A 187 -13.63 10.22 -3.21
C HIS A 187 -13.25 8.74 -3.37
N THR A 188 -13.85 7.88 -2.55
CA THR A 188 -13.66 6.42 -2.64
C THR A 188 -14.14 5.93 -4.02
N GLY A 189 -13.29 5.21 -4.75
CA GLY A 189 -13.57 4.72 -6.10
C GLY A 189 -13.53 5.79 -7.21
N GLU A 190 -12.98 6.98 -6.98
CA GLU A 190 -12.86 8.04 -8.00
C GLU A 190 -12.22 7.51 -9.29
N GLY A 191 -12.92 7.61 -10.41
CA GLY A 191 -12.40 7.19 -11.72
C GLY A 191 -12.17 5.68 -11.87
N MET A 192 -12.60 4.84 -10.92
CA MET A 192 -12.56 3.37 -11.00
C MET A 192 -13.27 2.89 -12.29
N ARG A 193 -12.63 1.95 -12.99
CA ARG A 193 -13.02 1.45 -14.33
C ARG A 193 -13.27 -0.06 -14.35
N GLY A 194 -13.22 -0.74 -13.21
CA GLY A 194 -13.40 -2.18 -13.10
C GLY A 194 -12.92 -2.72 -11.75
N GLY A 195 -13.14 -4.02 -11.52
CA GLY A 195 -12.83 -4.70 -10.26
C GLY A 195 -13.90 -4.53 -9.17
N ILE A 196 -13.58 -4.98 -7.97
CA ILE A 196 -14.45 -4.99 -6.80
C ILE A 196 -13.80 -4.19 -5.66
N LEU A 197 -14.53 -3.23 -5.09
CA LEU A 197 -14.13 -2.45 -3.92
C LEU A 197 -15.12 -2.70 -2.78
N GLU A 198 -14.66 -3.29 -1.68
CA GLU A 198 -15.50 -3.59 -0.52
C GLU A 198 -15.04 -2.80 0.71
N ILE A 199 -15.92 -1.95 1.24
CA ILE A 199 -15.68 -1.21 2.47
C ILE A 199 -16.62 -1.76 3.54
N LYS A 200 -16.10 -2.47 4.54
CA LYS A 200 -16.96 -3.10 5.56
C LYS A 200 -17.54 -2.08 6.55
N GLY A 201 -16.88 -0.93 6.73
CA GLY A 201 -17.36 0.20 7.51
C GLY A 201 -18.14 1.21 6.68
N ARG A 202 -17.89 2.51 6.91
CA ARG A 202 -18.57 3.61 6.23
C ARG A 202 -17.71 4.24 5.14
N ILE A 203 -18.34 4.63 4.05
CA ILE A 203 -17.74 5.45 3.00
C ILE A 203 -18.10 6.91 3.29
N THR A 204 -17.09 7.76 3.48
CA THR A 204 -17.33 9.19 3.74
C THR A 204 -17.96 9.89 2.55
N GLU A 205 -17.41 9.66 1.35
CA GLU A 205 -17.91 10.20 0.09
C GLU A 205 -17.47 9.29 -1.06
N LEU A 206 -18.41 8.91 -1.93
CA LEU A 206 -18.10 8.19 -3.17
C LEU A 206 -17.56 9.17 -4.23
N GLY A 207 -16.54 8.72 -4.97
CA GLY A 207 -16.04 9.43 -6.14
C GLY A 207 -16.90 9.19 -7.39
N LYS A 208 -16.47 9.77 -8.51
CA LYS A 208 -17.04 9.53 -9.84
C LYS A 208 -16.58 8.19 -10.40
N VAL A 209 -17.27 7.13 -10.01
CA VAL A 209 -17.02 5.76 -10.49
C VAL A 209 -17.47 5.64 -11.95
N LYS A 210 -16.66 5.01 -12.80
CA LYS A 210 -16.99 4.78 -14.21
C LYS A 210 -17.56 3.38 -14.45
N ASP A 211 -16.95 2.37 -13.82
CA ASP A 211 -17.35 0.96 -13.93
C ASP A 211 -16.80 0.15 -12.73
N GLY A 212 -17.25 -1.10 -12.56
CA GLY A 212 -16.92 -1.98 -11.44
C GLY A 212 -18.03 -2.09 -10.39
N ILE A 213 -17.70 -2.65 -9.23
CA ILE A 213 -18.66 -2.87 -8.13
C ILE A 213 -18.10 -2.30 -6.84
N ILE A 214 -18.91 -1.53 -6.11
CA ILE A 214 -18.56 -1.01 -4.78
C ILE A 214 -19.60 -1.43 -3.76
N TYR A 215 -19.12 -1.97 -2.63
CA TYR A 215 -19.93 -2.32 -1.46
C TYR A 215 -19.59 -1.41 -0.26
N GLU A 216 -20.63 -0.92 0.42
CA GLU A 216 -20.56 -0.35 1.77
C GLU A 216 -21.30 -1.30 2.73
N GLY A 217 -20.58 -1.94 3.65
CA GLY A 217 -21.06 -3.09 4.40
C GLY A 217 -21.48 -4.22 3.46
N ASP A 218 -22.71 -4.71 3.61
CA ASP A 218 -23.32 -5.73 2.74
C ASP A 218 -24.10 -5.12 1.55
N GLN A 219 -24.15 -3.79 1.46
CA GLN A 219 -24.92 -3.09 0.44
C GLN A 219 -24.04 -2.72 -0.75
N GLN A 220 -24.43 -3.17 -1.95
CA GLN A 220 -23.88 -2.64 -3.19
C GLN A 220 -24.35 -1.18 -3.38
N VAL A 221 -23.41 -0.24 -3.34
CA VAL A 221 -23.65 1.19 -3.57
C VAL A 221 -23.31 1.62 -5.00
N PHE A 222 -22.52 0.82 -5.73
CA PHE A 222 -22.26 1.01 -7.16
C PHE A 222 -22.19 -0.34 -7.92
N PRO A 223 -22.78 -0.44 -9.13
CA PRO A 223 -23.72 0.52 -9.71
C PRO A 223 -24.98 0.63 -8.83
N PRO A 224 -25.60 1.82 -8.73
CA PRO A 224 -26.82 1.98 -7.94
C PRO A 224 -27.90 1.08 -8.52
N ARG A 225 -28.63 0.37 -7.65
CA ARG A 225 -29.77 -0.45 -8.10
C ARG A 225 -30.79 0.46 -8.80
N PRO A 226 -31.37 0.04 -9.93
CA PRO A 226 -32.39 0.84 -10.61
C PRO A 226 -33.58 1.06 -9.66
N GLU A 227 -33.98 2.32 -9.49
CA GLU A 227 -35.19 2.65 -8.75
C GLU A 227 -36.39 1.97 -9.43
N ILE A 228 -37.08 1.09 -8.71
CA ILE A 228 -38.34 0.52 -9.18
C ILE A 228 -39.38 1.65 -9.12
N THR A 229 -39.58 2.35 -10.23
CA THR A 229 -40.68 3.30 -10.38
C THR A 229 -41.98 2.52 -10.39
N SER A 230 -42.74 2.58 -9.30
CA SER A 230 -44.11 2.08 -9.27
C SER A 230 -44.95 2.86 -10.29
N ALA A 231 -45.26 2.21 -11.41
CA ALA A 231 -46.14 2.78 -12.42
C ALA A 231 -47.50 3.09 -11.78
N LYS A 232 -47.84 4.38 -11.68
CA LYS A 232 -49.19 4.83 -11.33
C LYS A 232 -50.16 4.24 -12.34
N ALA A 233 -51.00 3.30 -11.90
CA ALA A 233 -52.12 2.79 -12.67
C ALA A 233 -53.03 3.96 -13.06
N SER A 234 -53.04 4.32 -14.35
CA SER A 234 -53.97 5.28 -14.92
C SER A 234 -55.35 4.62 -15.00
N SER A 235 -56.24 5.03 -14.12
CA SER A 235 -57.66 4.67 -14.14
C SER A 235 -58.33 5.29 -15.37
N SER A 236 -58.45 4.50 -16.43
CA SER A 236 -59.30 4.82 -17.58
C SER A 236 -60.77 4.85 -17.14
N LYS A 237 -61.34 6.05 -17.00
CA LYS A 237 -62.78 6.27 -16.87
C LYS A 237 -63.48 5.76 -18.14
N ARG A 238 -64.15 4.61 -18.04
CA ARG A 238 -65.17 4.20 -19.01
C ARG A 238 -66.28 5.26 -19.04
N LYS A 239 -66.43 5.93 -20.19
CA LYS A 239 -67.68 6.61 -20.57
C LYS A 239 -68.69 5.52 -20.92
N THR A 240 -69.70 5.32 -20.08
CA THR A 240 -70.95 4.64 -20.45
C THR A 240 -71.81 5.63 -21.24
N THR A 241 -72.29 5.14 -22.39
CA THR A 241 -73.28 5.77 -23.26
C THR A 241 -74.67 5.53 -22.69
#